data_AF-A0A965PFK9-F1
#
_entry.id   AF-A0A965PFK9-F1
#
_cell.length_a   1.000
_cell.length_b   1.000
_cell.length_c   1.000
_cell.angle_alpha   90.00
_cell.angle_beta   90.00
_cell.angle_gamma   90.00
#
_symmetry.space_group_name_H-M   'P 1'
#
loop_
_entity.id
_entity.type
_entity.pdbx_description
1 polymer ?
#
loop_
_entity_poly.entity_id
_entity_poly.type
_entity_poly.pdbx_seq_one_letter_code
_entity_poly.pdbx_strand_id
1 'polypeptide(L)' 'MKVTVEIDDDAFDLIMVKTLEDHIKYCYTDTYYHEEDIEWNNKLREALWVIFDYFAGEEKAKELKNLIEGGEDEV' A
#
# COMPACT_ATOMS: atom_id res chain seq x y z
N MET A 1 -16.50 22.76 20.03
CA MET A 1 -15.39 23.29 19.21
C MET A 1 -15.26 22.38 18.01
N LYS A 2 -15.57 22.88 16.80
CA LYS A 2 -15.46 22.10 15.56
C LYS A 2 -14.16 22.51 14.88
N VAL A 3 -13.25 21.56 14.70
CA VAL A 3 -12.03 21.76 13.92
C VAL A 3 -12.35 21.30 12.50
N THR A 4 -12.34 22.24 11.56
CA THR A 4 -12.41 21.94 10.13
C THR A 4 -10.99 22.04 9.62
N VAL A 5 -10.47 20.94 9.05
CA VAL A 5 -9.16 20.93 8.39
C VAL A 5 -9.45 20.96 6.90
N GLU A 6 -9.03 22.02 6.22
CA GLU A 6 -8.98 22.09 4.77
C GLU A 6 -7.66 21.47 4.34
N ILE A 7 -7.74 20.38 3.59
CA ILE A 7 -6.59 19.68 3.01
C ILE A 7 -6.74 19.92 1.51
N ASP A 8 -5.73 20.52 0.88
CA ASP A 8 -5.68 20.61 -0.59
C ASP A 8 -5.63 19.21 -1.19
N ASP A 9 -6.24 19.03 -2.37
CA ASP A 9 -6.33 17.73 -3.05
C ASP A 9 -4.94 17.07 -3.22
N ASP A 10 -3.90 17.85 -3.55
CA ASP A 10 -2.51 17.36 -3.67
C ASP A 10 -1.94 16.83 -2.33
N ALA A 11 -2.33 17.46 -1.21
CA ALA A 11 -1.93 17.03 0.12
C ALA A 11 -2.71 15.79 0.57
N PHE A 12 -3.98 15.66 0.13
CA PHE A 12 -4.78 14.46 0.34
C PHE A 12 -4.18 13.27 -0.41
N ASP A 13 -3.81 13.46 -1.68
CA ASP A 13 -3.16 12.43 -2.49
C ASP A 13 -1.83 12.00 -1.88
N LEU A 14 -1.00 12.93 -1.41
CA LEU A 14 0.27 12.60 -0.75
C LEU A 14 0.07 11.79 0.56
N ILE A 15 -0.92 12.17 1.38
CA ILE A 15 -1.27 11.44 2.61
C ILE A 15 -1.81 10.04 2.26
N MET A 16 -2.65 9.95 1.23
CA MET A 16 -3.20 8.69 0.74
C MET A 16 -2.12 7.75 0.22
N VAL A 17 -1.22 8.24 -0.63
CA VAL A 17 -0.07 7.48 -1.15
C VAL A 17 0.76 6.91 0.00
N LYS A 18 1.11 7.75 1.00
CA LYS A 18 1.89 7.29 2.14
C LYS A 18 1.16 6.24 2.98
N THR A 19 -0.13 6.44 3.24
CA THR A 19 -0.96 5.51 4.01
C THR A 19 -1.08 4.16 3.30
N LEU A 20 -1.26 4.18 1.99
CA LEU A 20 -1.31 2.98 1.16
C LEU A 20 0.03 2.25 1.13
N GLU A 21 1.15 2.98 0.98
CA GLU A 21 2.50 2.41 1.02
C GLU A 21 2.78 1.67 2.34
N ASP A 22 2.45 2.30 3.48
CA ASP A 22 2.64 1.70 4.81
C ASP A 22 1.75 0.46 4.99
N HIS A 23 0.49 0.51 4.52
CA HIS A 23 -0.43 -0.62 4.64
C HIS A 23 -0.04 -1.80 3.74
N ILE A 24 0.42 -1.53 2.50
CA ILE A 24 0.97 -2.55 1.61
C ILE A 24 2.18 -3.22 2.28
N LYS A 25 3.15 -2.46 2.80
CA LYS A 25 4.30 -3.03 3.52
C LYS A 25 3.88 -3.88 4.71
N TYR A 26 2.88 -3.43 5.47
CA TYR A 26 2.33 -4.21 6.58
C TYR A 26 1.71 -5.54 6.12
N CYS A 27 0.90 -5.54 5.06
CA CYS A 27 0.28 -6.75 4.50
C CYS A 27 1.28 -7.80 3.97
N TYR A 28 2.52 -7.42 3.69
CA TYR A 28 3.58 -8.32 3.20
C TYR A 28 4.59 -8.70 4.30
N THR A 29 4.79 -7.87 5.33
CA THR A 29 5.66 -8.20 6.48
C THR A 29 4.92 -8.95 7.58
N ASP A 30 3.64 -8.67 7.78
CA ASP A 30 2.80 -9.35 8.75
C ASP A 30 2.26 -10.66 8.14
N THR A 31 3.14 -11.68 8.16
CA THR A 31 2.82 -13.08 7.84
C THR A 31 1.85 -13.72 8.83
N TYR A 32 1.35 -12.95 9.82
CA TYR A 32 0.34 -13.37 10.80
C TYR A 32 -1.10 -13.31 10.29
N TYR A 33 -1.30 -13.12 9.00
CA TYR A 33 -2.59 -13.43 8.38
C TYR A 33 -2.71 -14.95 8.25
N HIS A 34 -3.48 -15.54 9.17
CA HIS A 34 -3.82 -16.95 9.21
C HIS A 34 -3.99 -17.54 7.81
N GLU A 35 -3.31 -18.67 7.53
CA GLU A 35 -3.36 -19.41 6.26
C GLU A 35 -4.79 -19.73 5.78
N GLU A 36 -5.77 -19.64 6.67
CA GLU A 36 -7.18 -19.85 6.39
C GLU A 36 -7.79 -18.83 5.40
N ASP A 37 -7.15 -17.67 5.16
CA ASP A 37 -7.66 -16.60 4.28
C ASP A 37 -6.69 -16.13 3.18
N ILE A 38 -5.78 -17.00 2.71
CA ILE A 38 -4.79 -16.67 1.65
C ILE A 38 -5.45 -16.04 0.40
N GLU A 39 -6.61 -16.54 -0.03
CA GLU A 39 -7.32 -15.99 -1.19
C GLU A 39 -7.82 -14.56 -0.93
N TRP A 40 -8.37 -14.30 0.26
CA TRP A 40 -8.84 -12.98 0.65
C TRP A 40 -7.67 -11.99 0.76
N ASN A 41 -6.54 -12.43 1.33
CA ASN A 41 -5.33 -11.62 1.44
C ASN A 41 -4.74 -11.28 0.07
N ASN A 42 -4.74 -12.22 -0.88
CA ASN A 42 -4.28 -11.95 -2.25
C ASN A 42 -5.18 -10.93 -2.94
N LYS A 43 -6.51 -11.07 -2.81
CA LYS A 43 -7.47 -10.09 -3.35
C LYS A 43 -7.31 -8.71 -2.72
N LEU A 44 -7.06 -8.64 -1.41
CA LEU A 44 -6.79 -7.38 -0.72
C LEU A 44 -5.49 -6.74 -1.23
N ARG A 45 -4.41 -7.51 -1.38
CA ARG A 45 -3.14 -7.03 -1.94
C ARG A 45 -3.32 -6.50 -3.36
N GLU A 46 -4.02 -7.23 -4.22
CA GLU A 46 -4.34 -6.77 -5.58
C GLU A 46 -5.12 -5.45 -5.58
N ALA A 47 -6.15 -5.32 -4.73
CA ALA A 47 -6.93 -4.10 -4.62
C ALA A 47 -6.10 -2.91 -4.13
N LEU A 48 -5.23 -3.12 -3.14
CA LEU A 48 -4.33 -2.08 -2.62
C LEU A 48 -3.37 -1.59 -3.70
N TRP A 49 -2.84 -2.49 -4.53
CA TRP A 49 -1.95 -2.12 -5.65
C TRP A 49 -2.65 -1.27 -6.70
N VAL A 50 -3.88 -1.61 -7.07
CA VAL A 50 -4.67 -0.82 -8.04
C VAL A 50 -4.89 0.61 -7.51
N ILE A 51 -5.23 0.75 -6.23
CA ILE A 51 -5.46 2.06 -5.62
C ILE A 51 -4.14 2.83 -5.50
N PHE A 52 -3.06 2.16 -5.09
CA PHE A 52 -1.74 2.79 -5.00
C PHE A 52 -1.23 3.29 -6.35
N ASP A 53 -1.35 2.49 -7.40
CA ASP A 53 -0.96 2.89 -8.77
C ASP A 53 -1.74 4.13 -9.24
N TYR A 54 -3.04 4.19 -8.96
CA TYR A 54 -3.88 5.33 -9.30
C TYR A 54 -3.40 6.65 -8.67
N PHE A 55 -3.03 6.64 -7.37
CA PHE A 55 -2.61 7.84 -6.65
C PHE A 55 -1.11 8.16 -6.77
N ALA A 56 -0.26 7.13 -6.76
CA ALA A 56 1.19 7.27 -6.72
C ALA A 56 1.84 7.30 -8.11
N GLY A 57 1.15 6.74 -9.11
CA GLY A 57 1.65 6.53 -10.46
C GLY A 57 2.49 5.26 -10.62
N GLU A 58 2.58 4.80 -11.87
CA GLU A 58 3.19 3.52 -12.26
C GLU A 58 4.66 3.38 -11.84
N GLU A 59 5.44 4.47 -11.89
CA GLU A 59 6.85 4.46 -11.50
C GLU A 59 7.01 4.10 -10.01
N LYS A 60 6.25 4.78 -9.15
CA LYS A 60 6.30 4.58 -7.70
C LYS A 60 5.71 3.23 -7.28
N ALA A 61 4.68 2.77 -7.97
CA ALA A 61 4.14 1.42 -7.81
C ALA A 61 5.20 0.33 -8.10
N LYS A 62 5.95 0.48 -9.19
CA LYS A 62 7.04 -0.45 -9.54
C LYS A 62 8.18 -0.43 -8.53
N GLU A 63 8.59 0.76 -8.08
CA GLU A 63 9.64 0.89 -7.05
C GLU A 63 9.27 0.16 -5.76
N LEU A 64 8.05 0.37 -5.26
CA LEU A 64 7.58 -0.28 -4.04
C LEU A 64 7.45 -1.80 -4.23
N LYS A 65 6.97 -2.24 -5.39
CA LYS A 65 6.84 -3.68 -5.70
C LYS A 65 8.20 -4.37 -5.74
N ASN A 66 9.19 -3.76 -6.39
CA ASN A 66 10.56 -4.27 -6.40
C ASN A 66 11.19 -4.30 -5.01
N LEU A 67 10.89 -3.34 -4.13
CA LEU A 67 11.35 -3.33 -2.74
C LEU A 67 10.79 -4.49 -1.92
N ILE A 68 9.52 -4.84 -2.16
CA ILE A 68 8.82 -5.89 -1.41
C ILE A 68 9.17 -7.28 -1.95
N GLU A 69 9.16 -7.46 -3.27
CA GLU A 69 9.39 -8.76 -3.93
C GLU A 69 10.88 -9.04 -4.19
N GLY A 70 11.69 -8.01 -4.43
CA GLY A 70 13.14 -8.14 -4.65
C GLY A 70 13.96 -8.28 -3.37
N GLY A 71 13.32 -8.24 -2.20
CA GLY A 71 13.95 -8.54 -0.90
C GLY A 71 14.07 -10.04 -0.58
N GLU A 72 13.51 -10.93 -1.41
CA GLU A 72 13.56 -12.39 -1.18
C GLU A 72 14.83 -13.08 -1.71
N ASP A 73 15.70 -12.39 -2.47
CA ASP A 73 16.89 -13.00 -3.10
C ASP A 73 18.22 -12.83 -2.34
N GLU A 74 18.24 -12.28 -1.12
CA GLU A 74 19.48 -12.09 -0.31
C GLU A 74 19.55 -12.88 1.02
N VAL A 75 18.97 -14.09 1.12
CA VAL A 75 19.21 -14.99 2.28
C VAL A 75 19.51 -16.43 1.88
#